data_AF-A0A0R3SBW3-F1
#
_entry.id   AF-A0A0R3SBW3-F1
#
_cell.length_a   1.000
_cell.length_b   1.000
_cell.length_c   1.000
_cell.angle_alpha   90.00
_cell.angle_beta   90.00
_cell.angle_gamma   90.00
#
_symmetry.space_group_name_H-M   'P 1'
#
loop_
_entity.id
_entity.type
_entity.pdbx_description
1 polymer ?
#
loop_
_entity_poly.entity_id
_entity_poly.type
_entity_poly.pdbx_seq_one_letter_code
_entity_poly.pdbx_strand_id
1 'polypeptide(L)'
;MICCIENFLSSVGASSSIADNNVQAFRFLAARKFNVQEAVDLFHSYEAFLKSEGITLVDPFEESVRRELLSGKFTILNDNDPAGARVAQLFVRLHRPTKSTHKAFLQSVIFQLSAALRRETAARNGIILIYDMTNSKYSNFDADLSKKLFNMLKSCYPIRLRRIIVLTAPLWFRAPFQLLRVFIKEELRDRVHVLRPSPGSRLASLSNPDPAVAKRDHFAWLNAAITETAPFVTTNSNE
;
A
#
# COMPACT_ATOMS: atom_id res chain seq x y z
N MET A 1 -16.63 13.29 15.28
CA MET A 1 -15.84 13.22 14.03
C MET A 1 -15.28 14.58 13.66
N ILE A 2 -16.11 15.63 13.56
CA ILE A 2 -15.67 17.02 13.28
C ILE A 2 -14.62 17.50 14.29
N CYS A 3 -14.90 17.38 15.60
CA CYS A 3 -13.93 17.74 16.66
C CYS A 3 -12.58 16.99 16.55
N CYS A 4 -12.58 15.71 16.13
CA CYS A 4 -11.34 14.96 15.94
C CYS A 4 -10.50 15.49 14.77
N ILE A 5 -11.16 15.90 13.69
CA ILE A 5 -10.51 16.48 12.49
C ILE A 5 -9.90 17.82 12.86
N GLU A 6 -10.64 18.71 13.52
CA GLU A 6 -10.15 20.01 13.95
C GLU A 6 -8.96 19.89 14.91
N ASN A 7 -9.06 19.00 15.91
CA ASN A 7 -7.96 18.77 16.86
C ASN A 7 -6.71 18.23 16.14
N PHE A 8 -6.87 17.25 15.25
CA PHE A 8 -5.75 16.72 14.46
C PHE A 8 -5.09 17.81 13.62
N LEU A 9 -5.89 18.57 12.86
CA LEU A 9 -5.41 19.63 11.97
C LEU A 9 -4.68 20.72 12.76
N SER A 10 -5.22 21.14 13.90
CA SER A 10 -4.55 22.07 14.81
C SER A 10 -3.20 21.54 15.30
N SER A 11 -3.10 20.25 15.63
CA SER A 11 -1.85 19.64 16.11
C SER A 11 -0.76 19.56 15.04
N VAL A 12 -1.13 19.38 13.77
CA VAL A 12 -0.17 19.31 12.64
C VAL A 12 0.05 20.66 11.95
N GLY A 13 -0.52 21.75 12.48
CA GLY A 13 -0.38 23.09 11.92
C GLY A 13 -1.10 23.31 10.59
N ALA A 14 -2.16 22.53 10.31
CA ALA A 14 -2.95 22.61 9.09
C ALA A 14 -4.32 23.26 9.33
N SER A 15 -4.87 23.91 8.30
CA SER A 15 -6.20 24.56 8.38
C SER A 15 -7.32 23.63 7.90
N SER A 16 -8.46 23.64 8.60
CA SER A 16 -9.70 22.95 8.19
C SER A 16 -10.46 23.67 7.06
N SER A 17 -10.08 24.90 6.72
CA SER A 17 -10.67 25.64 5.59
C SER A 17 -10.29 25.05 4.22
N ILE A 18 -9.25 24.21 4.17
CA ILE A 18 -8.80 23.54 2.96
C ILE A 18 -9.43 22.14 2.92
N ALA A 19 -10.29 21.88 1.93
CA ALA A 19 -11.01 20.62 1.81
C ALA A 19 -10.08 19.39 1.80
N ASP A 20 -8.92 19.52 1.15
CA ASP A 20 -7.92 18.43 1.06
C ASP A 20 -7.31 18.08 2.42
N ASN A 21 -7.15 19.06 3.30
CA ASN A 21 -6.67 18.83 4.66
C ASN A 21 -7.67 17.99 5.44
N ASN A 22 -8.97 18.22 5.29
CA ASN A 22 -10.00 17.41 5.94
C ASN A 22 -10.00 15.96 5.43
N VAL A 23 -9.83 15.76 4.11
CA VAL A 23 -9.72 14.42 3.51
C VAL A 23 -8.47 13.70 4.02
N GLN A 24 -7.34 14.40 4.09
CA GLN A 24 -6.09 13.85 4.62
C GLN A 24 -6.23 13.50 6.11
N ALA A 25 -6.72 14.42 6.93
CA ALA A 25 -6.96 14.22 8.36
C ALA A 25 -7.86 13.01 8.62
N PHE A 26 -8.95 12.87 7.86
CA PHE A 26 -9.82 11.71 7.96
C PHE A 26 -9.08 10.40 7.78
N ARG A 27 -8.14 10.29 6.82
CA ARG A 27 -7.37 9.05 6.57
C ARG A 27 -6.46 8.71 7.74
N PHE A 28 -5.73 9.69 8.29
CA PHE A 28 -4.87 9.48 9.46
C PHE A 28 -5.68 9.06 10.69
N LEU A 29 -6.79 9.75 10.94
CA LEU A 29 -7.72 9.41 12.03
C LEU A 29 -8.34 8.02 11.84
N ALA A 30 -8.87 7.71 10.65
CA ALA A 30 -9.45 6.41 10.35
C ALA A 30 -8.42 5.28 10.54
N ALA A 31 -7.16 5.51 10.16
CA ALA A 31 -6.08 4.55 10.36
C ALA A 31 -5.82 4.23 11.84
N ARG A 32 -6.15 5.16 12.74
CA ARG A 32 -5.98 5.05 14.20
C ARG A 32 -7.30 5.05 14.98
N LYS A 33 -8.39 4.58 14.36
CA LYS A 33 -9.73 4.49 14.98
C LYS A 33 -10.17 5.81 15.66
N PHE A 34 -9.78 6.94 15.06
CA PHE A 34 -10.04 8.29 15.53
C PHE A 34 -9.36 8.67 16.86
N ASN A 35 -8.31 7.95 17.27
CA ASN A 35 -7.38 8.43 18.28
C ASN A 35 -6.54 9.56 17.67
N VAL A 36 -6.70 10.78 18.20
CA VAL A 36 -6.05 12.00 17.68
C VAL A 36 -4.53 11.93 17.86
N GLN A 37 -4.05 11.56 19.06
CA GLN A 37 -2.61 11.53 19.34
C GLN A 37 -1.89 10.50 18.46
N GLU A 38 -2.42 9.29 18.38
CA GLU A 38 -1.83 8.25 17.52
C GLU A 38 -1.85 8.65 16.02
N ALA A 39 -2.86 9.42 15.60
CA ALA A 39 -2.95 9.92 14.23
C ALA A 39 -1.89 10.99 13.95
N VAL A 40 -1.63 11.89 14.90
CA VAL A 40 -0.54 12.90 14.83
C VAL A 40 0.82 12.21 14.76
N ASP A 41 1.06 11.20 15.62
CA ASP A 41 2.31 10.44 15.59
C ASP A 41 2.50 9.72 14.24
N LEU A 42 1.43 9.18 13.66
CA LEU A 42 1.43 8.58 12.33
C LEU A 42 1.72 9.60 11.23
N PHE A 43 1.19 10.81 11.33
CA PHE A 43 1.45 11.89 10.38
C PHE A 43 2.94 12.22 10.33
N HIS A 44 3.57 12.47 11.47
CA HIS A 44 5.01 12.73 11.50
C HIS A 44 5.86 11.53 11.06
N SER A 45 5.42 10.30 11.40
CA SER A 45 6.05 9.08 10.91
C SER A 45 5.98 8.95 9.39
N TYR A 46 4.88 9.40 8.78
CA TYR A 46 4.71 9.44 7.33
C TYR A 46 5.66 10.44 6.68
N GLU A 47 5.71 11.67 7.18
CA GLU A 47 6.60 12.71 6.66
C GLU A 47 8.08 12.31 6.76
N ALA A 48 8.48 11.78 7.92
CA ALA A 48 9.84 11.28 8.12
C ALA A 48 10.19 10.14 7.15
N PHE A 49 9.23 9.22 6.90
CA PHE A 49 9.41 8.15 5.93
C PHE A 49 9.59 8.69 4.51
N LEU A 50 8.70 9.59 4.06
CA LEU A 50 8.81 10.23 2.74
C LEU A 50 10.16 10.93 2.57
N LYS A 51 10.60 11.70 3.57
CA LYS A 51 11.91 12.37 3.57
C LYS A 51 13.07 11.36 3.47
N SER A 52 13.02 10.27 4.24
CA SER A 52 14.07 9.24 4.24
C SER A 52 14.19 8.48 2.91
N GLU A 53 13.07 8.35 2.18
CA GLU A 53 13.01 7.72 0.86
C GLU A 53 13.19 8.72 -0.30
N GLY A 54 13.39 10.01 0.01
CA GLY A 54 13.54 11.08 -0.98
C GLY A 54 12.29 11.30 -1.83
N ILE A 55 11.10 11.02 -1.28
CA ILE A 55 9.81 11.19 -1.94
C ILE A 55 9.25 12.56 -1.54
N THR A 56 9.29 13.52 -2.46
CA THR A 56 8.71 14.86 -2.27
C THR A 56 7.33 14.97 -2.90
N LEU A 57 7.11 14.26 -4.01
CA LEU A 57 5.87 14.22 -4.75
C LEU A 57 5.61 12.79 -5.24
N VAL A 58 4.35 12.38 -5.23
CA VAL A 58 3.92 11.11 -5.83
C VAL A 58 3.27 11.44 -7.16
N ASP A 59 4.04 11.31 -8.23
CA ASP A 59 3.57 11.55 -9.60
C ASP A 59 3.46 10.22 -10.37
N PRO A 60 2.24 9.76 -10.73
CA PRO A 60 2.06 8.52 -11.47
C PRO A 60 2.53 8.61 -12.93
N PHE A 61 2.78 9.82 -13.45
CA PHE A 61 3.25 10.05 -14.82
C PHE A 61 4.77 10.13 -14.92
N GLU A 62 5.47 10.29 -13.79
CA GLU A 62 6.92 10.19 -13.73
C GLU A 62 7.35 8.81 -14.26
N GLU A 63 8.27 8.79 -15.22
CA GLU A 63 8.52 7.61 -16.04
C GLU A 63 8.92 6.37 -15.21
N SER A 64 9.69 6.53 -14.13
CA SER A 64 10.07 5.38 -13.29
C SER A 64 8.89 4.83 -12.49
N VAL A 65 8.03 5.70 -11.95
CA VAL A 65 6.79 5.34 -11.24
C VAL A 65 5.79 4.71 -12.20
N ARG A 66 5.63 5.27 -13.40
CA ARG A 66 4.75 4.75 -14.45
C ARG A 66 5.13 3.33 -14.85
N ARG A 67 6.42 3.02 -15.01
CA ARG A 67 6.89 1.65 -15.28
C ARG A 67 6.56 0.69 -14.13
N GLU A 68 6.68 1.14 -12.88
CA GLU A 68 6.31 0.35 -11.71
C GLU A 68 4.81 0.04 -11.69
N LEU A 69 3.97 1.05 -11.93
CA LEU A 69 2.53 0.89 -12.07
C LEU A 69 2.21 -0.11 -13.18
N LEU A 70 2.68 0.14 -14.42
CA LEU A 70 2.37 -0.69 -15.58
C LEU A 70 2.93 -2.12 -15.51
N SER A 71 3.86 -2.41 -14.60
CA SER A 71 4.38 -3.76 -14.40
C SER A 71 3.33 -4.74 -13.86
N GLY A 72 2.27 -4.23 -13.23
CA GLY A 72 1.26 -5.05 -12.54
C GLY A 72 1.80 -5.84 -11.35
N LYS A 73 3.04 -5.60 -10.91
CA LYS A 73 3.63 -6.34 -9.78
C LYS A 73 2.91 -6.03 -8.47
N PHE A 74 2.36 -4.82 -8.31
CA PHE A 74 1.47 -4.46 -7.20
C PHE A 74 0.15 -3.95 -7.76
N THR A 75 -0.96 -4.50 -7.29
CA THR A 75 -2.31 -4.12 -7.74
C THR A 75 -3.31 -4.13 -6.59
N ILE A 76 -4.34 -3.29 -6.68
CA ILE A 76 -5.55 -3.41 -5.87
C ILE A 76 -6.55 -4.28 -6.65
N LEU A 77 -7.12 -5.28 -5.99
CA LEU A 77 -8.12 -6.17 -6.59
C LEU A 77 -9.50 -5.53 -6.49
N ASN A 78 -10.36 -5.81 -7.47
CA ASN A 78 -11.79 -5.43 -7.44
C ASN A 78 -12.62 -6.32 -6.51
N ASP A 79 -12.01 -6.74 -5.40
CA ASP A 79 -12.58 -7.65 -4.44
C ASP A 79 -13.23 -6.87 -3.30
N ASN A 80 -14.49 -7.21 -3.03
CA ASN A 80 -15.20 -6.77 -1.84
C ASN A 80 -14.97 -7.81 -0.75
N ASP A 81 -13.96 -7.59 0.10
CA ASP A 81 -13.86 -8.33 1.36
C ASP A 81 -15.15 -8.08 2.17
N PRO A 82 -15.80 -9.12 2.72
CA PRO A 82 -17.04 -8.96 3.47
C PRO A 82 -16.93 -7.98 4.64
N ALA A 83 -15.73 -7.83 5.21
CA ALA A 83 -15.48 -6.88 6.29
C ALA A 83 -15.05 -5.49 5.78
N GLY A 84 -15.25 -5.21 4.49
CA GLY A 84 -15.06 -3.92 3.82
C GLY A 84 -13.61 -3.50 3.60
N ALA A 85 -12.65 -4.40 3.81
CA ALA A 85 -11.24 -4.13 3.50
C ALA A 85 -10.97 -4.18 1.99
N ARG A 86 -9.95 -3.46 1.53
CA ARG A 86 -9.44 -3.65 0.16
C ARG A 86 -8.40 -4.77 0.14
N VAL A 87 -8.35 -5.52 -0.95
CA VAL A 87 -7.31 -6.53 -1.14
C VAL A 87 -6.26 -5.97 -2.09
N ALA A 88 -5.02 -5.94 -1.63
CA ALA A 88 -3.86 -5.61 -2.44
C ALA A 88 -3.05 -6.88 -2.70
N GLN A 89 -2.47 -7.03 -3.88
CA GLN A 89 -1.64 -8.18 -4.23
C GLN A 89 -0.29 -7.72 -4.81
N LEU A 90 0.79 -8.30 -4.27
CA LEU A 90 2.15 -8.13 -4.72
C LEU A 90 2.68 -9.45 -5.29
N PHE A 91 2.95 -9.48 -6.59
CA PHE A 91 3.55 -10.62 -7.30
C PHE A 91 5.09 -10.53 -7.25
N VAL A 92 5.72 -11.25 -6.33
CA VAL A 92 7.18 -11.22 -6.15
C VAL A 92 7.90 -11.67 -7.43
N ARG A 93 7.36 -12.66 -8.15
CA ARG A 93 7.94 -13.16 -9.42
C ARG A 93 8.10 -12.08 -10.50
N LEU A 94 7.34 -10.98 -10.43
CA LEU A 94 7.42 -9.86 -11.37
C LEU A 94 8.45 -8.80 -10.95
N HIS A 95 8.92 -8.83 -9.69
CA HIS A 95 9.94 -7.91 -9.24
C HIS A 95 11.31 -8.26 -9.84
N ARG A 96 12.01 -7.21 -10.32
CA ARG A 96 13.35 -7.28 -10.91
C ARG A 96 14.18 -6.19 -10.25
N PRO A 97 15.00 -6.51 -9.23
CA PRO A 97 15.75 -5.50 -8.46
C PRO A 97 16.62 -4.61 -9.34
N THR A 98 17.20 -5.17 -10.41
CA THR A 98 18.06 -4.43 -11.36
C THR A 98 17.32 -3.45 -12.27
N LYS A 99 15.99 -3.49 -12.31
CA LYS A 99 15.15 -2.65 -13.18
C LYS A 99 14.16 -1.77 -12.41
N SER A 100 14.26 -1.74 -11.09
CA SER A 100 13.29 -1.14 -10.18
C SER A 100 14.03 -0.38 -9.09
N THR A 101 13.68 0.89 -8.85
CA THR A 101 14.21 1.61 -7.68
C THR A 101 13.23 1.49 -6.53
N HIS A 102 13.73 1.45 -5.29
CA HIS A 102 12.86 1.39 -4.11
C HIS A 102 11.90 2.59 -4.07
N LYS A 103 12.41 3.79 -4.38
CA LYS A 103 11.63 5.03 -4.43
C LYS A 103 10.46 4.93 -5.42
N ALA A 104 10.71 4.54 -6.67
CA ALA A 104 9.67 4.44 -7.69
C ALA A 104 8.60 3.40 -7.33
N PHE A 105 9.03 2.24 -6.80
CA PHE A 105 8.10 1.21 -6.33
C PHE A 105 7.23 1.74 -5.18
N LEU A 106 7.83 2.37 -4.16
CA LEU A 106 7.09 2.93 -3.02
C LEU A 106 6.11 4.02 -3.46
N GLN A 107 6.51 4.93 -4.36
CA GLN A 107 5.61 5.93 -4.96
C GLN A 107 4.42 5.27 -5.69
N SER A 108 4.68 4.20 -6.47
CA SER A 108 3.62 3.46 -7.17
C SER A 108 2.60 2.82 -6.20
N VAL A 109 3.09 2.32 -5.06
CA VAL A 109 2.24 1.74 -4.01
C VAL A 109 1.46 2.85 -3.30
N ILE A 110 2.11 3.96 -2.94
CA ILE A 110 1.46 5.11 -2.30
C ILE A 110 0.34 5.65 -3.20
N PHE A 111 0.58 5.79 -4.50
CA PHE A 111 -0.44 6.24 -5.46
C PHE A 111 -1.67 5.33 -5.44
N GLN A 112 -1.48 4.02 -5.61
CA GLN A 112 -2.59 3.07 -5.66
C GLN A 112 -3.34 2.99 -4.32
N LEU A 113 -2.65 3.01 -3.19
CA LEU A 113 -3.31 3.03 -1.87
C LEU A 113 -4.07 4.33 -1.64
N SER A 114 -3.55 5.47 -2.08
CA SER A 114 -4.20 6.76 -1.93
C SER A 114 -5.54 6.80 -2.68
N ALA A 115 -5.61 6.20 -3.87
CA ALA A 115 -6.85 6.00 -4.60
C ALA A 115 -7.77 5.01 -3.86
N ALA A 116 -7.25 3.86 -3.44
CA ALA A 116 -8.05 2.80 -2.81
C ALA A 116 -8.75 3.26 -1.51
N LEU A 117 -8.09 4.15 -0.75
CA LEU A 117 -8.56 4.70 0.52
C LEU A 117 -9.40 5.97 0.37
N ARG A 118 -9.76 6.41 -0.85
CA ARG A 118 -10.77 7.48 -1.03
C ARG A 118 -12.16 7.04 -0.56
N ARG A 119 -12.45 5.75 -0.60
CA ARG A 119 -13.71 5.20 -0.07
C ARG A 119 -13.61 5.15 1.45
N GLU A 120 -14.54 5.78 2.15
CA GLU A 120 -14.54 5.80 3.62
C GLU A 120 -14.53 4.40 4.24
N THR A 121 -15.26 3.46 3.63
CA THR A 121 -15.27 2.05 4.07
C THR A 121 -13.87 1.46 4.03
N ALA A 122 -13.12 1.70 2.96
CA ALA A 122 -11.74 1.25 2.81
C ALA A 122 -10.79 1.97 3.79
N ALA A 123 -10.94 3.27 4.01
CA ALA A 123 -10.14 4.03 4.97
C ALA A 123 -10.31 3.50 6.41
N ARG A 124 -11.54 3.15 6.79
CA ARG A 124 -11.88 2.62 8.13
C ARG A 124 -11.47 1.16 8.30
N ASN A 125 -11.65 0.34 7.28
CA ASN A 125 -11.41 -1.10 7.36
C ASN A 125 -9.98 -1.48 6.99
N GLY A 126 -9.30 -0.69 6.17
CA GLY A 126 -7.92 -0.90 5.76
C GLY A 126 -7.77 -1.94 4.65
N ILE A 127 -6.64 -2.66 4.66
CA ILE A 127 -6.26 -3.59 3.60
C ILE A 127 -5.87 -4.98 4.09
N ILE A 128 -6.02 -5.95 3.20
CA ILE A 128 -5.39 -7.26 3.24
C ILE A 128 -4.32 -7.29 2.15
N LEU A 129 -3.08 -7.59 2.51
CA LEU A 129 -1.99 -7.74 1.55
C LEU A 129 -1.76 -9.21 1.22
N ILE A 130 -1.89 -9.59 -0.04
CA ILE A 130 -1.41 -10.86 -0.57
C ILE A 130 0.02 -10.66 -1.07
N TYR A 131 0.99 -11.21 -0.36
CA TYR A 131 2.39 -11.26 -0.77
C TYR A 131 2.62 -12.59 -1.50
N ASP A 132 2.42 -12.57 -2.82
CA ASP A 132 2.43 -13.77 -3.66
C ASP A 132 3.86 -14.15 -4.09
N MET A 133 4.35 -15.25 -3.52
CA MET A 133 5.66 -15.81 -3.81
C MET A 133 5.61 -17.00 -4.78
N THR A 134 4.44 -17.33 -5.33
CA THR A 134 4.30 -18.41 -6.31
C THR A 134 5.21 -18.15 -7.51
N ASN A 135 6.02 -19.17 -7.85
CA ASN A 135 7.01 -19.15 -8.93
C ASN A 135 8.08 -18.04 -8.79
N SER A 136 8.26 -17.47 -7.59
CA SER A 136 9.33 -16.52 -7.33
C SER A 136 10.68 -17.22 -7.16
N LYS A 137 11.72 -16.61 -7.74
CA LYS A 137 13.12 -17.01 -7.55
C LYS A 137 13.78 -16.13 -6.50
N TYR A 138 14.90 -16.59 -5.94
CA TYR A 138 15.70 -15.78 -5.01
C TYR A 138 16.13 -14.44 -5.63
N SER A 139 16.46 -14.42 -6.93
CA SER A 139 16.81 -13.20 -7.67
C SER A 139 15.66 -12.20 -7.85
N ASN A 140 14.41 -12.60 -7.58
CA ASN A 140 13.28 -11.69 -7.52
C ASN A 140 13.13 -11.04 -6.13
N PHE A 141 13.73 -11.62 -5.10
CA PHE A 141 13.52 -11.16 -3.73
C PHE A 141 14.46 -10.00 -3.40
N ASP A 142 13.86 -8.92 -2.92
CA ASP A 142 14.57 -7.76 -2.40
C ASP A 142 14.20 -7.57 -0.93
N ALA A 143 15.15 -7.88 -0.06
CA ALA A 143 14.94 -7.85 1.38
C ALA A 143 14.73 -6.42 1.90
N ASP A 144 15.45 -5.45 1.36
CA ASP A 144 15.42 -4.08 1.85
C ASP A 144 14.19 -3.35 1.32
N LEU A 145 13.81 -3.57 0.07
CA LEU A 145 12.51 -3.12 -0.44
C LEU A 145 11.35 -3.71 0.36
N SER A 146 11.41 -5.00 0.68
CA SER A 146 10.38 -5.67 1.49
C SER A 146 10.29 -5.03 2.88
N LYS A 147 11.41 -4.80 3.57
CA LYS A 147 11.43 -4.10 4.87
C LYS A 147 10.80 -2.71 4.77
N LYS A 148 11.16 -1.93 3.74
CA LYS A 148 10.62 -0.58 3.52
C LYS A 148 9.12 -0.60 3.29
N LEU A 149 8.63 -1.48 2.40
CA LEU A 149 7.20 -1.68 2.15
C LEU A 149 6.45 -2.07 3.42
N PHE A 150 6.97 -3.03 4.19
CA PHE A 150 6.31 -3.47 5.42
C PHE A 150 6.32 -2.38 6.50
N ASN A 151 7.42 -1.64 6.65
CA ASN A 151 7.49 -0.50 7.57
C ASN A 151 6.47 0.58 7.18
N MET A 152 6.39 0.91 5.89
CA MET A 152 5.43 1.86 5.34
C MET A 152 4.00 1.44 5.68
N LEU A 153 3.59 0.21 5.31
CA LEU A 153 2.21 -0.27 5.50
C LEU A 153 1.82 -0.45 6.97
N LYS A 154 2.79 -0.68 7.85
CA LYS A 154 2.54 -0.91 9.28
C LYS A 154 2.45 0.40 10.06
N SER A 155 3.44 1.28 9.86
CA SER A 155 3.76 2.33 10.84
C SER A 155 3.82 3.72 10.24
N CYS A 156 4.01 3.88 8.93
CA CYS A 156 4.24 5.20 8.34
C CYS A 156 3.10 5.66 7.42
N TYR A 157 2.34 4.78 6.80
CA TYR A 157 1.27 5.17 5.87
C TYR A 157 -0.10 5.17 6.59
N PRO A 158 -1.01 6.12 6.30
CA PRO A 158 -2.34 6.23 6.93
C PRO A 158 -3.29 5.11 6.48
N ILE A 159 -2.99 3.89 6.90
CA ILE A 159 -3.72 2.67 6.56
C ILE A 159 -3.74 1.70 7.73
N ARG A 160 -4.72 0.79 7.71
CA ARG A 160 -4.79 -0.35 8.62
C ARG A 160 -4.41 -1.62 7.86
N LEU A 161 -3.25 -2.18 8.15
CA LEU A 161 -2.88 -3.49 7.63
C LEU A 161 -3.56 -4.58 8.45
N ARG A 162 -4.70 -5.11 7.98
CA ARG A 162 -5.49 -6.11 8.72
C ARG A 162 -4.84 -7.47 8.72
N ARG A 163 -4.32 -7.88 7.56
CA ARG A 163 -3.78 -9.22 7.33
C ARG A 163 -2.73 -9.18 6.23
N ILE A 164 -1.70 -10.00 6.38
CA ILE A 164 -0.71 -10.32 5.36
C ILE A 164 -0.83 -11.81 5.05
N ILE A 165 -1.08 -12.16 3.80
CA ILE A 165 -1.13 -13.53 3.31
C ILE A 165 0.12 -13.75 2.46
N VAL A 166 1.09 -14.51 2.99
CA VAL A 166 2.24 -14.95 2.20
C VAL A 166 1.84 -16.22 1.47
N LEU A 167 1.71 -16.12 0.15
CA LEU A 167 1.20 -17.22 -0.67
C LEU A 167 2.34 -18.00 -1.31
N THR A 168 2.31 -19.33 -1.17
CA THR A 168 3.25 -20.27 -1.81
C THR A 168 4.72 -19.89 -1.56
N ALA A 169 5.06 -19.60 -0.30
CA ALA A 169 6.43 -19.29 0.08
C ALA A 169 7.39 -20.42 -0.34
N PRO A 170 8.44 -20.12 -1.13
CA PRO A 170 9.44 -21.10 -1.52
C PRO A 170 10.34 -21.50 -0.34
N LEU A 171 11.04 -22.62 -0.45
CA LEU A 171 11.87 -23.15 0.65
C LEU A 171 12.94 -22.15 1.14
N TRP A 172 13.53 -21.39 0.21
CA TRP A 172 14.54 -20.38 0.53
C TRP A 172 13.98 -19.21 1.36
N PHE A 173 12.65 -19.01 1.42
CA PHE A 173 12.02 -17.93 2.19
C PHE A 173 12.12 -18.12 3.71
N ARG A 174 12.43 -19.33 4.19
CA ARG A 174 12.55 -19.60 5.64
C ARG A 174 13.54 -18.67 6.35
N ALA A 175 14.72 -18.45 5.76
CA ALA A 175 15.75 -17.61 6.38
C ALA A 175 15.41 -16.10 6.36
N PRO A 176 14.99 -15.51 5.22
CA PRO A 176 14.48 -14.13 5.21
C PRO A 176 13.29 -13.91 6.13
N PHE A 177 12.37 -14.87 6.23
CA PHE A 177 11.22 -14.77 7.13
C PHE A 177 11.60 -14.75 8.61
N GLN A 178 12.62 -15.53 9.00
CA GLN A 178 13.15 -15.48 10.37
C GLN A 178 13.76 -14.12 10.69
N LEU A 179 14.50 -13.52 9.76
CA LEU A 179 15.02 -12.15 9.93
C LEU A 179 13.88 -11.13 10.02
N LEU A 180 12.87 -11.23 9.15
CA LEU A 180 11.69 -10.37 9.22
C LEU A 180 10.96 -10.49 10.56
N ARG A 181 10.87 -11.70 11.15
CA ARG A 181 10.28 -11.88 12.49
C ARG A 181 10.99 -11.08 13.59
N VAL A 182 12.29 -10.84 13.48
CA VAL A 182 13.05 -10.01 14.45
C VAL A 182 12.63 -8.54 14.36
N PHE A 183 12.30 -8.04 13.16
CA PHE A 183 11.88 -6.66 12.94
C PHE A 183 10.36 -6.43 13.05
N ILE A 184 9.58 -7.50 12.97
CA ILE A 184 8.12 -7.48 13.11
C ILE A 184 7.78 -7.56 14.62
N LYS A 185 7.45 -6.41 15.25
CA LYS A 185 6.81 -6.38 16.60
C LYS A 185 5.69 -7.43 16.67
N GLU A 186 5.52 -8.07 17.82
CA GLU A 186 4.59 -9.18 18.06
C GLU A 186 3.20 -8.99 17.44
N GLU A 187 2.61 -7.80 17.58
CA GLU A 187 1.28 -7.47 17.04
C GLU A 187 1.11 -7.64 15.52
N LEU A 188 2.21 -7.59 14.74
CA LEU A 188 2.15 -7.83 13.30
C LEU A 188 2.37 -9.32 12.96
N ARG A 189 3.02 -10.10 13.83
CA ARG A 189 3.23 -11.54 13.62
C ARG A 189 1.88 -12.26 13.50
N ASP A 190 0.92 -11.90 14.34
CA ASP A 190 -0.42 -12.49 14.35
C ASP A 190 -1.25 -12.16 13.11
N ARG A 191 -0.83 -11.15 12.34
CA ARG A 191 -1.48 -10.77 11.08
C ARG A 191 -0.89 -11.48 9.87
N VAL A 192 0.24 -12.19 10.02
CA VAL A 192 0.93 -12.86 8.92
C VAL A 192 0.50 -14.33 8.85
N HIS A 193 -0.10 -14.72 7.74
CA HIS A 193 -0.49 -16.10 7.46
C HIS A 193 0.27 -16.59 6.24
N VAL A 194 1.00 -17.70 6.40
CA VAL A 194 1.67 -18.37 5.28
C VAL A 194 0.74 -19.47 4.78
N LEU A 195 0.29 -19.38 3.53
CA LEU A 195 -0.70 -20.30 2.95
C LEU A 195 -0.14 -20.96 1.68
N ARG A 196 -0.57 -22.20 1.44
CA ARG A 196 -0.51 -22.83 0.13
C ARG A 196 -1.94 -22.96 -0.38
N PRO A 197 -2.27 -22.42 -1.56
CA PRO A 197 -3.64 -22.47 -2.05
C PRO A 197 -3.99 -23.89 -2.51
N SER A 198 -5.17 -24.38 -2.14
CA SER A 198 -5.70 -25.63 -2.67
C SER A 198 -6.01 -25.47 -4.16
N PRO A 199 -5.82 -26.52 -4.99
CA PRO A 199 -6.23 -26.51 -6.40
C PRO A 199 -7.70 -26.08 -6.55
N GLY A 200 -8.00 -25.23 -7.54
CA GLY A 200 -9.34 -24.70 -7.79
C GLY A 200 -9.83 -23.61 -6.82
N SER A 201 -9.06 -23.27 -5.77
CA SER A 201 -9.43 -22.19 -4.86
C SER A 201 -9.30 -20.81 -5.49
N ARG A 202 -9.99 -19.81 -4.92
CA ARG A 202 -9.83 -18.40 -5.31
C ARG A 202 -8.38 -17.93 -5.20
N LEU A 203 -7.68 -18.31 -4.12
CA LEU A 203 -6.28 -17.95 -3.93
C LEU A 203 -5.37 -18.58 -5.00
N ALA A 204 -5.66 -19.79 -5.47
CA ALA A 204 -4.93 -20.40 -6.58
C ALA A 204 -5.12 -19.60 -7.88
N SER A 205 -6.36 -19.18 -8.15
CA SER A 205 -6.73 -18.38 -9.33
C SER A 205 -6.11 -16.98 -9.29
N LEU A 206 -6.11 -16.32 -8.13
CA LEU A 206 -5.43 -15.04 -7.93
C LEU A 206 -3.90 -15.15 -8.08
N SER A 207 -3.33 -16.30 -7.75
CA SER A 207 -1.87 -16.48 -7.82
C SER A 207 -1.37 -16.74 -9.24
N ASN A 208 -2.17 -17.46 -10.04
CA ASN A 208 -1.89 -17.74 -11.45
C ASN A 208 -3.07 -17.28 -12.32
N PRO A 209 -3.34 -15.97 -12.39
CA PRO A 209 -4.42 -15.46 -13.21
C PRO A 209 -4.07 -15.59 -14.70
N ASP A 210 -5.10 -15.63 -15.55
CA ASP A 210 -4.90 -15.45 -16.98
C ASP A 210 -4.17 -14.11 -17.24
N PRO A 211 -3.06 -14.09 -17.99
CA PRO A 211 -2.27 -12.87 -18.19
C PRO A 211 -3.04 -11.72 -18.84
N ALA A 212 -3.95 -12.02 -19.77
CA ALA A 212 -4.73 -10.99 -20.46
C ALA A 212 -5.77 -10.38 -19.52
N VAL A 213 -6.45 -11.22 -18.72
CA VAL A 213 -7.39 -10.79 -17.69
C VAL A 213 -6.68 -9.97 -16.61
N ALA A 214 -5.57 -10.46 -16.06
CA ALA A 214 -4.80 -9.76 -15.03
C ALA A 214 -4.33 -8.38 -15.51
N LYS A 215 -3.83 -8.31 -16.76
CA LYS A 215 -3.44 -7.06 -17.40
C LYS A 215 -4.65 -6.13 -17.51
N ARG A 216 -5.74 -6.57 -18.14
CA ARG A 216 -6.96 -5.76 -18.35
C ARG A 216 -7.49 -5.20 -17.03
N ASP A 217 -7.64 -6.04 -16.02
CA ASP A 217 -8.22 -5.66 -14.74
C ASP A 217 -7.30 -4.69 -13.98
N HIS A 218 -5.98 -4.90 -14.05
CA HIS A 218 -5.01 -3.95 -13.50
C HIS A 218 -5.05 -2.59 -14.20
N PHE A 219 -5.12 -2.56 -15.54
CA PHE A 219 -5.27 -1.31 -16.29
C PHE A 219 -6.59 -0.59 -15.97
N ALA A 220 -7.69 -1.33 -15.84
CA ALA A 220 -8.97 -0.77 -15.43
C ALA A 220 -8.88 -0.12 -14.04
N TRP A 221 -8.19 -0.78 -13.10
CA TRP A 221 -7.90 -0.22 -11.79
C TRP A 221 -7.06 1.06 -11.87
N LEU A 222 -5.96 1.07 -12.64
CA LEU A 222 -5.12 2.26 -12.80
C LEU A 222 -5.89 3.45 -13.40
N ASN A 223 -6.73 3.21 -14.40
CA ASN A 223 -7.56 4.26 -15.00
C ASN A 223 -8.56 4.85 -14.00
N ALA A 224 -9.20 3.99 -13.19
CA ALA A 224 -10.07 4.44 -12.11
C ALA A 224 -9.28 5.25 -11.07
N ALA A 225 -8.10 4.77 -10.66
CA ALA A 225 -7.25 5.44 -9.69
C ALA A 225 -6.80 6.82 -10.18
N ILE A 226 -6.40 6.96 -11.44
CA ILE A 226 -6.04 8.25 -12.06
C ILE A 226 -7.24 9.19 -12.04
N THR A 227 -8.41 8.74 -12.50
CA THR A 227 -9.63 9.57 -12.53
C THR A 227 -10.01 10.04 -11.13
N GLU A 228 -9.90 9.15 -10.14
CA GLU A 228 -10.19 9.46 -8.74
C GLU A 228 -9.13 10.34 -8.07
N THR A 229 -7.91 10.46 -8.62
CA THR A 229 -6.80 11.27 -8.04
C THR A 229 -6.43 12.49 -8.87
N ALA A 230 -6.98 12.65 -10.07
CA ALA A 230 -6.74 13.74 -11.02
C ALA A 230 -7.07 15.17 -10.55
N PRO A 231 -7.86 15.46 -9.50
CA PRO A 231 -8.03 16.85 -9.07
C PRO A 231 -6.77 17.56 -8.55
N PHE A 232 -5.61 16.89 -8.47
CA PHE A 232 -4.41 17.41 -7.78
C PHE A 232 -3.19 17.67 -8.67
N VAL A 233 -3.32 17.65 -10.00
CA VAL A 233 -2.18 17.88 -10.92
C VAL A 233 -2.17 19.32 -11.49
N THR A 234 -3.22 20.12 -11.33
CA THR A 234 -3.36 21.41 -12.04
C THR A 234 -3.42 22.67 -11.18
N THR A 235 -2.89 22.67 -9.96
CA THR A 235 -2.67 23.93 -9.21
C THR A 235 -1.31 23.89 -8.53
N ASN A 236 -0.28 24.31 -9.26
CA ASN A 236 0.88 25.10 -8.78
C ASN A 236 1.94 25.17 -9.89
N SER A 237 1.56 25.76 -11.02
CA SER A 237 2.49 26.24 -12.04
C SER A 237 2.06 27.61 -12.51
N ASN A 238 1.93 28.54 -11.56
CA ASN A 238 1.87 29.99 -11.77
C ASN A 238 2.15 30.67 -10.42
N GLU A 239 3.44 30.77 -10.09
CA GLU A 239 4.11 31.96 -9.51
C GLU A 239 5.63 31.71 -9.54
#